data_AF-A0A257T704-F1
#
_entry.id   AF-A0A257T704-F1
#
_cell.length_a   1.000
_cell.length_b   1.000
_cell.length_c   1.000
_cell.angle_alpha   90.00
_cell.angle_beta   90.00
_cell.angle_gamma   90.00
#
_symmetry.space_group_name_H-M   'P 1'
#
loop_
_entity.id
_entity.type
_entity.pdbx_description
1 polymer ?
#
loop_
_entity_poly.entity_id
_entity_poly.type
_entity_poly.pdbx_seq_one_letter_code
_entity_poly.pdbx_strand_id
1 'polypeptide(L)' 'DYYNRLPNIAAQNRTFSTWAVGLQYHFTPLTRVILDYYVRGVGIPHPGAVTPLAKSIANSADNALALQAVIAF' A
#
# COMPACT_ATOMS: atom_id res chain seq x y z
N ASP A 1 18.16 -4.83 -0.74
CA ASP A 1 19.23 -3.90 -0.35
C ASP A 1 20.59 -4.56 -0.52
N TYR A 2 21.09 -4.66 -1.75
CA TYR A 2 22.44 -5.19 -2.04
C TYR A 2 23.52 -4.10 -1.88
N TYR A 3 23.09 -2.86 -1.68
CA TYR A 3 23.92 -1.67 -1.62
C TYR A 3 23.44 -0.79 -0.47
N ASN A 4 23.52 -1.30 0.76
CA ASN A 4 23.11 -0.63 2.00
C ASN A 4 23.98 0.62 2.24
N ARG A 5 23.70 1.67 1.45
CA ARG A 5 24.48 2.91 1.30
C ARG A 5 23.96 4.02 2.20
N LEU A 6 22.81 3.82 2.84
CA LEU A 6 22.20 4.78 3.74
C LEU A 6 22.26 4.24 5.18
N PRO A 7 22.61 5.07 6.17
CA PRO A 7 22.54 4.66 7.56
C PRO A 7 21.10 4.26 7.91
N ASN A 8 20.93 3.11 8.55
CA ASN A 8 19.62 2.66 9.03
C ASN A 8 19.20 3.52 10.24
N ILE A 9 18.55 4.66 9.96
CA ILE A 9 18.07 5.59 10.97
C ILE A 9 16.73 5.07 11.50
N ALA A 10 16.72 4.57 12.75
CA ALA A 10 15.53 3.97 13.37
C ALA A 10 14.30 4.90 13.37
N ALA A 11 14.51 6.22 13.48
CA ALA A 11 13.43 7.22 13.43
C ALA A 11 12.79 7.39 12.04
N GLN A 12 13.49 7.03 10.98
CA GLN A 12 13.04 7.16 9.59
C GLN A 12 12.53 5.85 8.99
N ASN A 13 12.78 4.73 9.67
CA ASN A 13 12.37 3.42 9.20
C ASN A 13 10.83 3.29 9.23
N ARG A 14 10.25 2.87 8.10
CA ARG A 14 8.81 2.66 7.91
C ARG A 14 8.58 1.35 7.20
N THR A 15 7.58 0.60 7.67
CA THR A 15 7.09 -0.60 7.01
C THR A 15 5.77 -0.27 6.34
N PHE A 16 5.66 -0.60 5.05
CA PHE A 16 4.43 -0.47 4.28
C PHE A 16 3.88 -1.85 4.00
N SER A 17 2.60 -2.09 4.30
CA SER A 17 1.89 -3.31 3.93
C SER A 17 0.69 -2.98 3.07
N THR A 18 0.35 -3.86 2.14
CA THR A 18 -0.84 -3.68 1.30
C THR A 18 -1.54 -5.01 1.14
N TRP A 19 -2.82 -5.03 1.50
CA TRP A 19 -3.74 -6.10 1.15
C TRP A 19 -4.64 -5.63 0.01
N ALA A 20 -4.87 -6.50 -0.96
CA ALA A 20 -5.73 -6.22 -2.10
C ALA A 20 -6.71 -7.38 -2.27
N VAL A 21 -7.97 -7.05 -2.52
CA VAL A 21 -8.97 -7.99 -3.02
C VAL A 21 -9.54 -7.43 -4.31
N GLY A 22 -9.61 -8.28 -5.33
CA GLY A 22 -9.99 -7.88 -6.68
C GLY A 22 -11.05 -8.80 -7.25
N LEU A 23 -11.99 -8.22 -8.00
CA LEU A 23 -12.95 -8.93 -8.83
C LEU A 23 -12.76 -8.49 -10.28
N GLN A 24 -12.69 -9.46 -11.18
CA GLN A 24 -12.58 -9.22 -12.60
C GLN A 24 -13.69 -9.93 -13.36
N TYR A 25 -14.39 -9.19 -14.22
CA TYR A 25 -15.42 -9.72 -15.09
C TYR A 25 -15.08 -9.42 -16.55
N HIS A 26 -15.06 -10.47 -17.37
CA HIS A 26 -14.79 -10.39 -18.80
C HIS A 26 -16.11 -10.44 -19.57
N PHE A 27 -16.42 -9.37 -20.31
CA PHE A 27 -17.53 -9.35 -21.27
C PHE A 27 -17.14 -10.07 -22.55
N THR A 28 -15.87 -9.92 -22.96
CA THR A 28 -15.21 -10.67 -24.03
C THR A 28 -13.78 -11.00 -23.58
N PRO A 29 -13.00 -11.81 -24.33
CA PRO A 29 -11.59 -12.04 -24.00
C PRO A 29 -10.73 -10.76 -23.91
N LEU A 30 -11.18 -9.67 -24.54
CA LEU A 30 -10.46 -8.40 -24.64
C LEU A 30 -11.09 -7.27 -23.80
N THR A 31 -12.40 -7.32 -23.57
CA THR A 31 -13.16 -6.29 -22.85
C THR A 31 -13.55 -6.78 -21.46
N ARG A 32 -13.15 -6.03 -20.43
CA ARG A 32 -13.34 -6.43 -19.03
C ARG A 32 -13.47 -5.25 -18.08
N VAL A 33 -14.07 -5.51 -16.93
CA VAL A 33 -14.10 -4.61 -15.79
C VAL A 33 -13.34 -5.25 -14.63
N ILE A 34 -12.60 -4.42 -13.89
CA ILE A 34 -11.80 -4.80 -12.73
C ILE A 34 -12.22 -3.87 -11.58
N LEU A 35 -12.59 -4.46 -10.45
CA LEU A 35 -12.89 -3.76 -9.21
C LEU A 35 -11.89 -4.22 -8.16
N ASP A 36 -11.07 -3.32 -7.66
CA ASP A 36 -10.07 -3.60 -6.64
C ASP A 36 -10.33 -2.79 -5.37
N TYR A 37 -10.17 -3.43 -4.24
CA TYR A 37 -10.16 -2.79 -2.93
C TYR A 37 -8.83 -3.03 -2.23
N TYR A 38 -8.18 -1.95 -1.83
CA TYR A 38 -6.87 -1.96 -1.19
C TYR A 38 -6.97 -1.47 0.24
N VAL A 39 -6.29 -2.18 1.15
CA VAL A 39 -6.02 -1.73 2.51
C VAL A 39 -4.51 -1.52 2.63
N ARG A 40 -4.08 -0.29 2.85
CA ARG A 40 -2.67 0.11 2.89
C ARG A 40 -2.30 0.53 4.30
N GLY A 41 -1.45 -0.26 4.95
CA GLY A 41 -0.95 0.02 6.29
C GLY A 41 0.43 0.64 6.27
N VAL A 42 0.67 1.57 7.19
CA VAL A 42 2.01 2.02 7.59
C VAL A 42 2.27 1.60 9.03
N GLY A 43 3.49 1.18 9.32
CA GLY A 43 3.96 0.89 10.68
C GLY A 43 5.39 1.42 10.93
N ILE A 44 5.73 1.65 12.20
CA ILE A 44 7.09 1.95 12.64
C ILE A 44 7.66 0.75 13.40
N PRO A 45 8.75 0.12 12.92
CA PRO A 45 9.40 -0.98 13.63
C PRO A 45 9.99 -0.58 14.99
N HIS A 46 10.45 0.66 15.12
CA HIS A 46 11.08 1.22 16.32
C HIS A 46 10.29 2.43 16.86
N PRO A 47 9.11 2.24 17.50
CA PRO A 47 8.28 3.35 17.96
C PRO A 47 9.01 4.22 19.00
N GLY A 48 9.95 3.67 19.77
CA GLY A 48 10.75 4.45 20.73
C GLY A 48 11.63 5.54 20.12
N ALA A 49 11.91 5.47 18.80
CA ALA A 49 12.80 6.39 18.10
C ALA A 49 12.10 7.62 17.50
N VAL A 50 10.77 7.77 17.68
CA VAL A 50 9.97 8.84 17.08
C VAL A 50 9.10 9.58 18.09
N THR A 51 8.77 10.84 17.80
CA THR A 51 7.88 11.66 18.64
C THR A 51 6.44 11.10 18.66
N PRO A 52 5.64 11.38 19.70
CA PRO A 52 4.26 10.89 19.78
C PRO A 52 3.37 11.26 18.59
N LEU A 53 3.53 12.47 18.05
CA LEU A 53 2.81 12.91 16.84
C LEU A 53 3.24 12.10 15.60
N ALA A 54 4.53 11.78 15.49
CA ALA A 54 5.03 10.95 14.40
C ALA A 54 4.57 9.49 14.52
N LYS A 55 4.18 9.00 15.71
CA LYS A 55 3.59 7.66 15.90
C LYS A 55 2.16 7.56 15.38
N SER A 56 1.33 8.58 15.58
CA SER A 56 -0.08 8.53 15.19
C SER A 56 -0.27 8.49 13.67
N ILE A 57 0.53 9.26 12.93
CA ILE A 57 0.53 9.26 11.45
C ILE A 57 1.11 7.95 10.89
N ALA A 58 1.92 7.25 11.68
CA ALA A 58 2.64 6.08 11.22
C ALA A 58 2.02 4.74 11.56
N ASN A 59 0.91 4.75 12.32
CA ASN A 59 0.06 3.60 12.57
C ASN A 59 -1.31 3.87 11.94
N SER A 60 -1.30 4.29 10.68
CA SER A 60 -2.50 4.57 9.90
C SER A 60 -2.75 3.48 8.89
N ALA A 61 -4.02 3.17 8.67
CA ALA A 61 -4.48 2.41 7.53
C ALA A 61 -5.27 3.34 6.60
N ASP A 62 -4.98 3.26 5.31
CA ASP A 62 -5.73 3.89 4.24
C ASP A 62 -6.50 2.83 3.45
N ASN A 63 -7.65 3.21 2.92
CA ASN A 63 -8.49 2.34 2.11
C ASN A 63 -8.73 2.98 0.75
N ALA A 64 -8.56 2.22 -0.34
CA ALA A 64 -8.79 2.70 -1.68
C ALA A 64 -9.66 1.72 -2.47
N LEU A 65 -10.70 2.24 -3.11
CA LEU A 65 -11.52 1.51 -4.08
C LEU A 65 -11.17 1.99 -5.49
N ALA A 66 -10.82 1.07 -6.38
CA ALA A 66 -10.50 1.36 -7.77
C ALA A 66 -11.43 0.55 -8.69
N LEU A 67 -12.03 1.25 -9.65
CA LEU A 67 -12.82 0.64 -10.72
C LEU A 67 -12.14 0.96 -12.06
N GLN A 68 -11.81 -0.07 -12.83
CA GLN A 68 -11.22 0.06 -14.15
C GLN A 68 -12.06 -0.66 -15.19
N ALA A 69 -12.37 0.01 -16.28
CA ALA A 69 -12.90 -0.61 -17.50
C ALA A 69 -11.79 -0.65 -18.55
N VAL A 70 -11.55 -1.83 -19.12
CA VAL A 70 -10.62 -2.03 -20.23
C VAL A 70 -11.45 -2.40 -21.46
N ILE A 71 -11.37 -1.56 -22.48
CA ILE A 71 -12.03 -1.76 -23.77
C ILE A 71 -10.93 -1.95 -24.80
N ALA A 72 -10.87 -3.13 -25.41
CA ALA A 72 -9.94 -3.46 -26.49
C ALA A 72 -10.71 -4.08 -27.66
N PHE A 73 -10.27 -3.77 -28.88
CA PHE A 73 -10.91 -4.13 -30.14
C PHE A 73 -9.93 -4.87 -31.06
#